data_AF-A0A1X1L1M0-F1
#
_entry.id   AF-A0A1X1L1M0-F1
#
_cell.length_a   1.000
_cell.length_b   1.000
_cell.length_c   1.000
_cell.angle_alpha   90.00
_cell.angle_beta   90.00
_cell.angle_gamma   90.00
#
_symmetry.space_group_name_H-M   'P 1'
#
loop_
_entity.id
_entity.type
_entity.pdbx_description
1 polymer ?
#
loop_
_entity_poly.entity_id
_entity_poly.type
_entity_poly.pdbx_seq_one_letter_code
_entity_poly.pdbx_strand_id
1 'polypeptide(L)'
;MENDVLPGILQEVQERFERDFGKSEIVRNAFATLKAKKATYKTANEFAIEIGDILSKALGTSLSADKLPDGKMYYNIAQRLLTDVLGRNHELVSDYARDVQKNLNDEAKIGLKVQVPELNLDRIAGIVNRFSSEDNFEDVSWLLGEPIVNFTQSIIDDTIRKNAEFHAKTGLVPTISRHSTRRCCKWCDSLVGNYIYGEEPANFYRRHQHCTCVIDYHPKNGKVQNSWTKKIRNESSDELEKRKRMNIDVRDNNRKTDIQEYKKIVDVLGVQNAPISLAKFQDLKYNDSEGYEQLKDKVFIYQKIQTGEWGKRINQEKQLPHMESTHTAGKSYIYDSVDAQELFNKHYGTGRIELDRYGRRTNKEIIELGYPIGINGSDSSEVTSIKIHHSEKRTHIVPKKGDQ
;
A
#
# COMPACT_ATOMS: atom_id res chain seq x y z
N MET A 1 -37.86 -32.25 -24.46
CA MET A 1 -37.41 -31.23 -23.49
C MET A 1 -36.57 -31.98 -22.48
N GLU A 2 -35.26 -31.90 -22.60
CA GLU A 2 -34.37 -32.37 -21.53
C GLU A 2 -34.68 -31.56 -20.28
N ASN A 3 -34.90 -32.25 -19.15
CA ASN A 3 -35.09 -31.58 -17.87
C ASN A 3 -33.78 -30.84 -17.52
N ASP A 4 -33.83 -29.51 -17.39
CA ASP A 4 -32.70 -28.75 -16.87
C ASP A 4 -32.44 -29.21 -15.43
N VAL A 5 -31.35 -29.95 -15.22
CA VAL A 5 -30.99 -30.50 -13.90
C VAL A 5 -30.48 -29.43 -12.94
N LEU A 6 -30.08 -28.26 -13.46
CA LEU A 6 -29.38 -27.25 -12.69
C LEU A 6 -30.20 -26.62 -11.55
N PRO A 7 -31.49 -26.24 -11.73
CA PRO A 7 -32.27 -25.63 -10.65
C PRO A 7 -32.36 -26.54 -9.40
N GLY A 8 -32.53 -27.85 -9.60
CA GLY A 8 -32.57 -28.82 -8.51
C GLY A 8 -31.23 -28.93 -7.78
N ILE A 9 -30.13 -28.97 -8.53
CA ILE A 9 -28.77 -28.98 -7.96
C ILE A 9 -28.49 -27.71 -7.15
N LEU A 10 -28.83 -26.53 -7.68
CA LEU A 10 -28.65 -25.25 -7.00
C LEU A 10 -29.42 -25.17 -5.69
N GLN A 11 -30.69 -25.63 -5.70
CA GLN A 11 -31.50 -25.68 -4.49
C GLN A 11 -30.88 -26.61 -3.44
N GLU A 12 -30.44 -27.81 -3.84
CA GLU A 12 -29.82 -28.77 -2.92
C GLU A 12 -28.51 -28.23 -2.33
N VAL A 13 -27.66 -27.60 -3.15
CA VAL A 13 -26.42 -26.93 -2.68
C VAL A 13 -26.74 -25.83 -1.68
N GLN A 14 -27.75 -25.00 -1.96
CA GLN A 14 -28.16 -23.91 -1.08
C GLN A 14 -28.66 -24.43 0.27
N GLU A 15 -29.60 -25.37 0.28
CA GLU A 15 -30.15 -25.93 1.52
C GLU A 15 -29.07 -26.60 2.39
N ARG A 16 -28.13 -27.33 1.76
CA ARG A 16 -27.01 -27.95 2.48
C ARG A 16 -26.06 -26.92 3.04
N PHE A 17 -25.69 -25.91 2.23
CA PHE A 17 -24.81 -24.83 2.65
C PHE A 17 -25.40 -24.07 3.84
N GLU A 18 -26.66 -23.63 3.76
CA GLU A 18 -27.33 -22.87 4.83
C GLU A 18 -27.42 -23.68 6.13
N ARG A 19 -27.76 -24.97 6.04
CA ARG A 19 -27.84 -25.86 7.19
C ARG A 19 -26.49 -26.01 7.89
N ASP A 20 -25.41 -26.23 7.14
CA ASP A 20 -24.10 -26.49 7.70
C ASP A 20 -23.42 -25.18 8.17
N PHE A 21 -23.66 -24.08 7.46
CA PHE A 21 -23.31 -22.71 7.88
C PHE A 21 -23.94 -22.35 9.23
N GLY A 22 -25.24 -22.62 9.42
CA GLY A 22 -25.94 -22.34 10.67
C GLY A 22 -25.46 -23.16 11.87
N LYS A 23 -24.81 -24.31 11.62
CA LYS A 23 -24.24 -25.19 12.67
C LYS A 23 -22.77 -24.90 12.97
N SER A 24 -22.07 -24.16 12.12
CA SER A 24 -20.63 -23.95 12.27
C SER A 24 -20.30 -23.04 13.45
N GLU A 25 -19.55 -23.59 14.40
CA GLU A 25 -19.02 -22.84 15.53
C GLU A 25 -17.99 -21.79 15.09
N ILE A 26 -17.18 -22.10 14.06
CA ILE A 26 -16.18 -21.19 13.52
C ILE A 26 -16.86 -19.94 12.94
N VAL A 27 -17.93 -20.13 12.14
CA VAL A 27 -18.74 -19.02 11.60
C VAL A 27 -19.32 -18.17 12.74
N ARG A 28 -19.95 -18.80 13.74
CA ARG A 28 -20.53 -18.10 14.90
C ARG A 28 -19.47 -17.29 15.66
N ASN A 29 -18.30 -17.87 15.91
CA ASN A 29 -17.20 -17.21 16.61
C ASN A 29 -16.59 -16.07 15.78
N ALA A 30 -16.53 -16.20 14.46
CA ALA A 30 -16.07 -15.15 13.55
C ALA A 30 -16.97 -13.91 13.63
N PHE A 31 -18.30 -14.08 13.60
CA PHE A 31 -19.24 -12.95 13.75
C PHE A 31 -19.24 -12.36 15.16
N ALA A 32 -19.10 -13.18 16.21
CA ALA A 32 -18.97 -12.68 17.58
C ALA A 32 -17.71 -11.80 17.75
N THR A 33 -16.58 -12.23 17.18
CA THR A 33 -15.31 -11.50 17.21
C THR A 33 -15.37 -10.22 16.39
N LEU A 34 -16.07 -10.24 15.24
CA LEU A 34 -16.34 -9.06 14.42
C LEU A 34 -17.17 -8.02 15.19
N LYS A 35 -18.26 -8.46 15.85
CA LYS A 35 -19.11 -7.60 16.68
C LYS A 35 -18.36 -7.00 17.87
N ALA A 36 -17.43 -7.76 18.45
CA ALA A 36 -16.55 -7.30 19.52
C ALA A 36 -15.44 -6.34 19.03
N LYS A 37 -15.35 -6.05 17.72
CA LYS A 37 -14.30 -5.24 17.09
C LYS A 37 -12.88 -5.77 17.35
N LYS A 38 -12.74 -7.09 17.46
CA LYS A 38 -11.45 -7.77 17.67
C LYS A 38 -11.04 -8.63 16.47
N ALA A 39 -11.83 -8.63 15.40
CA ALA A 39 -11.57 -9.43 14.22
C ALA A 39 -10.38 -8.85 13.44
N THR A 40 -9.53 -9.74 12.97
CA THR A 40 -8.33 -9.42 12.16
C THR A 40 -8.39 -10.19 10.84
N TYR A 41 -7.44 -9.97 9.94
CA TYR A 41 -7.35 -10.76 8.72
C TYR A 41 -7.06 -12.23 8.97
N LYS A 42 -6.46 -12.58 10.11
CA LYS A 42 -6.39 -13.96 10.56
C LYS A 42 -7.78 -14.57 10.78
N THR A 43 -8.66 -13.87 11.51
CA THR A 43 -10.06 -14.30 11.70
C THR A 43 -10.82 -14.39 10.37
N ALA A 44 -10.58 -13.44 9.46
CA ALA A 44 -11.18 -13.44 8.14
C ALA A 44 -10.71 -14.63 7.27
N ASN A 45 -9.43 -15.01 7.35
CA ASN A 45 -8.90 -16.17 6.65
C ASN A 45 -9.45 -17.49 7.24
N GLU A 46 -9.55 -17.61 8.56
CA GLU A 46 -10.20 -18.75 9.22
C GLU A 46 -11.66 -18.89 8.81
N PHE A 47 -12.40 -17.77 8.75
CA PHE A 47 -13.76 -17.73 8.22
C PHE A 47 -13.81 -18.18 6.75
N ALA A 48 -12.93 -17.66 5.90
CA ALA A 48 -12.89 -18.03 4.48
C ALA A 48 -12.59 -19.52 4.25
N ILE A 49 -11.71 -20.13 5.05
CA ILE A 49 -11.45 -21.58 4.99
C ILE A 49 -12.72 -22.35 5.32
N GLU A 50 -13.40 -22.01 6.42
CA GLU A 50 -14.62 -22.69 6.85
C GLU A 50 -15.75 -22.57 5.83
N ILE A 51 -15.98 -21.37 5.27
CA ILE A 51 -16.98 -21.18 4.22
C ILE A 51 -16.64 -21.99 2.97
N GLY A 52 -15.36 -22.02 2.57
CA GLY A 52 -14.88 -22.85 1.47
C GLY A 52 -15.11 -24.34 1.71
N ASP A 53 -14.84 -24.84 2.91
CA ASP A 53 -15.05 -26.24 3.30
C ASP A 53 -16.54 -26.62 3.32
N ILE A 54 -17.40 -25.76 3.85
CA ILE A 54 -18.86 -25.97 3.85
C ILE A 54 -19.38 -26.02 2.42
N LEU A 55 -18.95 -25.07 1.58
CA LEU A 55 -19.35 -25.00 0.18
C LEU A 55 -18.86 -26.20 -0.63
N SER A 56 -17.61 -26.61 -0.40
CA SER A 56 -17.04 -27.81 -1.01
C SER A 56 -17.86 -29.05 -0.66
N LYS A 57 -18.21 -29.23 0.62
CA LYS A 57 -19.03 -30.37 1.07
C LYS A 57 -20.45 -30.32 0.48
N ALA A 58 -21.06 -29.15 0.43
CA ALA A 58 -22.39 -28.97 -0.17
C ALA A 58 -22.35 -29.35 -1.67
N LEU A 59 -21.39 -28.83 -2.42
CA LEU A 59 -21.20 -29.18 -3.84
C LEU A 59 -20.91 -30.67 -4.04
N GLY A 60 -19.96 -31.23 -3.30
CA GLY A 60 -19.55 -32.63 -3.43
C GLY A 60 -20.60 -33.65 -2.99
N THR A 61 -21.61 -33.24 -2.21
CA THR A 61 -22.74 -34.12 -1.86
C THR A 61 -23.97 -33.90 -2.74
N SER A 62 -24.12 -32.71 -3.33
CA SER A 62 -25.22 -32.42 -4.27
C SER A 62 -24.93 -32.88 -5.69
N LEU A 63 -23.66 -32.95 -6.10
CA LEU A 63 -23.25 -33.35 -7.44
C LEU A 63 -22.76 -34.79 -7.48
N SER A 64 -23.20 -35.53 -8.49
CA SER A 64 -22.78 -36.89 -8.80
C SER A 64 -23.05 -37.18 -10.28
N ALA A 65 -22.33 -38.14 -10.87
CA ALA A 65 -22.49 -38.46 -12.28
C ALA A 65 -23.95 -38.82 -12.68
N ASP A 66 -24.70 -39.50 -11.81
CA ASP A 66 -26.10 -39.87 -12.06
C ASP A 66 -27.08 -38.68 -12.15
N LYS A 67 -26.71 -37.52 -11.59
CA LYS A 67 -27.49 -36.28 -11.66
C LYS A 67 -27.15 -35.42 -12.88
N LEU A 68 -26.13 -35.81 -13.65
CA LEU A 68 -25.65 -35.06 -14.81
C LEU A 68 -26.05 -35.76 -16.11
N PRO A 69 -26.30 -35.01 -17.20
CA PRO A 69 -26.59 -35.62 -18.48
C PRO A 69 -25.38 -36.45 -18.95
N ASP A 70 -25.63 -37.72 -19.29
CA ASP A 70 -24.60 -38.70 -19.68
C ASP A 70 -23.45 -38.87 -18.68
N GLY A 71 -23.62 -38.51 -17.41
CA GLY A 71 -22.52 -38.51 -16.44
C GLY A 71 -21.50 -37.39 -16.62
N LYS A 72 -21.74 -36.46 -17.54
CA LYS A 72 -20.79 -35.42 -17.96
C LYS A 72 -21.17 -34.04 -17.45
N MET A 73 -20.18 -33.31 -16.96
CA MET A 73 -20.33 -31.91 -16.57
C MET A 73 -20.12 -30.99 -17.78
N TYR A 74 -21.19 -30.69 -18.53
CA TYR A 74 -21.10 -29.79 -19.68
C TYR A 74 -20.75 -28.35 -19.28
N TYR A 75 -20.05 -27.64 -20.18
CA TYR A 75 -19.57 -26.27 -19.95
C TYR A 75 -20.67 -25.31 -19.49
N ASN A 76 -21.84 -25.34 -20.13
CA ASN A 76 -22.98 -24.48 -19.79
C ASN A 76 -23.55 -24.77 -18.39
N ILE A 77 -23.58 -26.05 -17.97
CA ILE A 77 -24.01 -26.47 -16.63
C ILE A 77 -22.98 -25.98 -15.60
N ALA A 78 -21.70 -26.28 -15.81
CA ALA A 78 -20.62 -25.85 -14.94
C ALA A 78 -20.55 -24.33 -14.80
N GLN A 79 -20.66 -23.60 -15.92
CA GLN A 79 -20.59 -22.14 -15.94
C GLN A 79 -21.72 -21.52 -15.12
N ARG A 80 -22.97 -21.93 -15.35
CA ARG A 80 -24.12 -21.38 -14.62
C ARG A 80 -24.04 -21.74 -13.13
N LEU A 81 -23.69 -22.98 -12.81
CA LEU A 81 -23.55 -23.45 -11.43
C LEU A 81 -22.47 -22.70 -10.66
N LEU A 82 -21.25 -22.69 -11.17
CA LEU A 82 -20.11 -22.11 -10.47
C LEU A 82 -20.17 -20.58 -10.43
N THR A 83 -20.71 -19.93 -11.45
CA THR A 83 -20.87 -18.46 -11.43
C THR A 83 -21.85 -18.04 -10.33
N ASP A 84 -22.97 -18.75 -10.16
CA ASP A 84 -23.92 -18.45 -9.08
C ASP A 84 -23.30 -18.76 -7.71
N VAL A 85 -22.83 -19.98 -7.52
CA VAL A 85 -22.36 -20.46 -6.21
C VAL A 85 -21.09 -19.72 -5.75
N LEU A 86 -20.09 -19.55 -6.62
CA LEU A 86 -18.88 -18.82 -6.28
C LEU A 86 -19.10 -17.31 -6.22
N GLY A 87 -20.09 -16.78 -6.94
CA GLY A 87 -20.53 -15.38 -6.84
C GLY A 87 -21.11 -15.05 -5.47
N ARG A 88 -22.05 -15.87 -4.97
CA ARG A 88 -22.61 -15.71 -3.61
C ARG A 88 -21.56 -15.91 -2.52
N ASN A 89 -20.66 -16.88 -2.70
CA ASN A 89 -19.52 -17.09 -1.83
C ASN A 89 -18.60 -15.84 -1.77
N HIS A 90 -18.33 -15.23 -2.93
CA HIS A 90 -17.56 -14.00 -3.00
C HIS A 90 -18.23 -12.85 -2.26
N GLU A 91 -19.52 -12.63 -2.48
CA GLU A 91 -20.29 -11.60 -1.78
C GLU A 91 -20.19 -11.77 -0.26
N LEU A 92 -20.50 -12.97 0.25
CA LEU A 92 -20.46 -13.27 1.69
C LEU A 92 -19.07 -13.01 2.32
N VAL A 93 -18.00 -13.49 1.68
CA VAL A 93 -16.65 -13.40 2.23
C VAL A 93 -16.06 -12.01 2.08
N SER A 94 -16.32 -11.34 0.95
CA SER A 94 -15.88 -9.96 0.72
C SER A 94 -16.61 -8.97 1.63
N ASP A 95 -17.89 -9.20 1.95
CA ASP A 95 -18.64 -8.41 2.93
C ASP A 95 -18.09 -8.57 4.35
N TYR A 96 -17.82 -9.80 4.78
CA TYR A 96 -17.19 -10.04 6.08
C TYR A 96 -15.81 -9.36 6.14
N ALA A 97 -14.98 -9.52 5.11
CA ALA A 97 -13.67 -8.90 5.02
C ALA A 97 -13.73 -7.37 4.99
N ARG A 98 -14.76 -6.78 4.34
CA ARG A 98 -15.02 -5.34 4.34
C ARG A 98 -15.25 -4.84 5.76
N ASP A 99 -16.08 -5.53 6.53
CA ASP A 99 -16.43 -5.14 7.89
C ASP A 99 -15.23 -5.30 8.85
N VAL A 100 -14.40 -6.34 8.65
CA VAL A 100 -13.11 -6.48 9.34
C VAL A 100 -12.20 -5.30 9.02
N GLN A 101 -11.98 -4.98 7.73
CA GLN A 101 -11.11 -3.87 7.32
C GLN A 101 -11.63 -2.52 7.82
N LYS A 102 -12.96 -2.35 7.89
CA LYS A 102 -13.58 -1.14 8.46
C LYS A 102 -13.22 -0.99 9.93
N ASN A 103 -13.37 -2.06 10.72
CA ASN A 103 -12.97 -2.04 12.13
C ASN A 103 -11.48 -1.75 12.30
N LEU A 104 -10.61 -2.34 11.46
CA LEU A 104 -9.17 -2.08 11.48
C LEU A 104 -8.84 -0.62 11.11
N ASN A 105 -9.54 -0.04 10.14
CA ASN A 105 -9.39 1.37 9.77
C ASN A 105 -9.85 2.30 10.90
N ASP A 106 -11.00 2.01 11.52
CA ASP A 106 -11.53 2.77 12.65
C ASP A 106 -10.57 2.72 13.85
N GLU A 107 -10.03 1.54 14.16
CA GLU A 107 -9.02 1.35 15.22
C GLU A 107 -7.73 2.14 14.92
N ALA A 108 -7.30 2.14 13.65
CA ALA A 108 -6.16 2.90 13.19
C ALA A 108 -6.45 4.40 12.98
N LYS A 109 -7.70 4.85 13.18
CA LYS A 109 -8.18 6.23 12.95
C LYS A 109 -7.97 6.72 11.52
N ILE A 110 -8.13 5.82 10.57
CA ILE A 110 -8.01 6.10 9.14
C ILE A 110 -9.43 6.31 8.59
N GLY A 111 -9.74 7.55 8.20
CA GLY A 111 -11.04 7.92 7.62
C GLY A 111 -11.24 7.50 6.16
N LEU A 112 -10.52 6.48 5.70
CA LEU A 112 -10.55 6.01 4.32
C LEU A 112 -11.62 4.93 4.13
N LYS A 113 -12.37 5.02 3.03
CA LYS A 113 -13.39 4.02 2.68
C LYS A 113 -12.71 2.72 2.26
N VAL A 114 -13.19 1.61 2.83
CA VAL A 114 -12.75 0.26 2.49
C VAL A 114 -12.98 -0.04 1.01
N GLN A 115 -11.99 -0.64 0.38
CA GLN A 115 -12.07 -1.13 -1.00
C GLN A 115 -12.48 -2.60 -1.00
N VAL A 116 -13.43 -2.96 -1.85
CA VAL A 116 -13.90 -4.35 -2.00
C VAL A 116 -13.37 -4.89 -3.34
N PRO A 117 -12.74 -6.07 -3.39
CA PRO A 117 -12.28 -6.68 -4.63
C PRO A 117 -13.45 -7.06 -5.55
N GLU A 118 -13.18 -7.11 -6.85
CA GLU A 118 -14.16 -7.60 -7.83
C GLU A 118 -14.07 -9.12 -7.93
N LEU A 119 -15.19 -9.75 -8.32
CA LEU A 119 -15.23 -11.19 -8.52
C LEU A 119 -14.24 -11.60 -9.63
N ASN A 120 -13.35 -12.54 -9.32
CA ASN A 120 -12.39 -13.05 -10.28
C ASN A 120 -13.05 -14.05 -11.24
N LEU A 121 -13.65 -13.54 -12.31
CA LEU A 121 -14.34 -14.32 -13.34
C LEU A 121 -13.38 -15.25 -14.11
N ASP A 122 -12.14 -14.83 -14.35
CA ASP A 122 -11.14 -15.65 -15.05
C ASP A 122 -10.83 -16.93 -14.28
N ARG A 123 -10.76 -16.85 -12.95
CA ARG A 123 -10.54 -18.01 -12.09
C ARG A 123 -11.72 -18.97 -12.11
N ILE A 124 -12.95 -18.46 -12.13
CA ILE A 124 -14.16 -19.27 -12.31
C ILE A 124 -14.12 -19.96 -13.68
N ALA A 125 -13.83 -19.22 -14.75
CA ALA A 125 -13.73 -19.76 -16.10
C ALA A 125 -12.68 -20.88 -16.20
N GLY A 126 -11.55 -20.74 -15.52
CA GLY A 126 -10.54 -21.80 -15.43
C GLY A 126 -11.06 -23.10 -14.81
N ILE A 127 -11.82 -23.00 -13.71
CA ILE A 127 -12.44 -24.16 -13.05
C ILE A 127 -13.52 -24.78 -13.96
N VAL A 128 -14.37 -23.95 -14.57
CA VAL A 128 -15.42 -24.37 -15.52
C VAL A 128 -14.83 -25.14 -16.70
N ASN A 129 -13.78 -24.60 -17.32
CA ASN A 129 -13.10 -25.23 -18.46
C ASN A 129 -12.57 -26.62 -18.08
N ARG A 130 -11.96 -26.75 -16.89
CA ARG A 130 -11.47 -28.04 -16.41
C ARG A 130 -12.61 -29.03 -16.17
N PHE A 131 -13.72 -28.62 -15.56
CA PHE A 131 -14.89 -29.49 -15.40
C PHE A 131 -15.43 -30.03 -16.73
N SER A 132 -15.46 -29.18 -17.76
CA SER A 132 -15.97 -29.56 -19.08
C SER A 132 -15.02 -30.38 -19.94
N SER A 133 -13.80 -30.63 -19.46
CA SER A 133 -12.74 -31.26 -20.26
C SER A 133 -12.74 -32.79 -20.22
N GLU A 134 -13.36 -33.41 -19.21
CA GLU A 134 -13.46 -34.87 -19.11
C GLU A 134 -14.87 -35.35 -19.48
N ASP A 135 -14.96 -36.60 -19.94
CA ASP A 135 -16.24 -37.23 -20.29
C ASP A 135 -17.00 -37.74 -19.06
N ASN A 136 -16.29 -38.07 -17.98
CA ASN A 136 -16.88 -38.49 -16.72
C ASN A 136 -16.62 -37.44 -15.62
N PHE A 137 -17.70 -36.97 -14.98
CA PHE A 137 -17.61 -36.02 -13.88
C PHE A 137 -16.75 -36.51 -12.70
N GLU A 138 -16.72 -37.81 -12.44
CA GLU A 138 -15.97 -38.36 -11.30
C GLU A 138 -14.45 -38.08 -11.40
N ASP A 139 -13.92 -38.00 -12.63
CA ASP A 139 -12.49 -37.72 -12.88
C ASP A 139 -12.09 -36.27 -12.54
N VAL A 140 -13.08 -35.37 -12.46
CA VAL A 140 -12.92 -33.94 -12.14
C VAL A 140 -13.58 -33.55 -10.82
N SER A 141 -14.26 -34.48 -10.14
CA SER A 141 -14.97 -34.24 -8.87
C SER A 141 -14.08 -33.62 -7.79
N TRP A 142 -12.79 -33.96 -7.77
CA TRP A 142 -11.79 -33.41 -6.85
C TRP A 142 -11.67 -31.88 -6.91
N LEU A 143 -12.09 -31.25 -8.02
CA LEU A 143 -12.11 -29.79 -8.17
C LEU A 143 -13.14 -29.11 -7.26
N LEU A 144 -14.14 -29.85 -6.78
CA LEU A 144 -15.11 -29.37 -5.79
C LEU A 144 -14.52 -29.34 -4.38
N GLY A 145 -13.32 -29.90 -4.17
CA GLY A 145 -12.59 -29.90 -2.90
C GLY A 145 -11.78 -28.62 -2.71
N GLU A 146 -10.46 -28.82 -2.56
CA GLU A 146 -9.50 -27.78 -2.25
C GLU A 146 -9.50 -26.57 -3.21
N PRO A 147 -9.76 -26.68 -4.53
CA PRO A 147 -9.84 -25.50 -5.38
C PRO A 147 -10.92 -24.49 -4.97
N ILE A 148 -12.04 -24.95 -4.40
CA ILE A 148 -13.11 -24.10 -3.86
C ILE A 148 -12.62 -23.37 -2.60
N VAL A 149 -11.99 -24.08 -1.68
CA VAL A 149 -11.42 -23.49 -0.45
C VAL A 149 -10.34 -22.45 -0.78
N ASN A 150 -9.50 -22.75 -1.77
CA ASN A 150 -8.46 -21.84 -2.24
C ASN A 150 -9.05 -20.60 -2.93
N PHE A 151 -10.13 -20.75 -3.69
CA PHE A 151 -10.88 -19.63 -4.24
C PHE A 151 -11.39 -18.74 -3.11
N THR A 152 -12.00 -19.34 -2.08
CA THR A 152 -12.54 -18.58 -0.94
C THR A 152 -11.46 -17.79 -0.19
N GLN A 153 -10.32 -18.43 0.10
CA GLN A 153 -9.17 -17.74 0.74
C GLN A 153 -8.62 -16.59 -0.12
N SER A 154 -8.60 -16.74 -1.45
CA SER A 154 -8.06 -15.69 -2.32
C SER A 154 -8.85 -14.39 -2.28
N ILE A 155 -10.14 -14.43 -1.91
CA ILE A 155 -10.96 -13.23 -1.71
C ILE A 155 -10.40 -12.38 -0.56
N ILE A 156 -9.91 -13.03 0.51
CA ILE A 156 -9.26 -12.34 1.63
C ILE A 156 -7.96 -11.69 1.16
N ASP A 157 -7.13 -12.44 0.41
CA ASP A 157 -5.86 -11.92 -0.11
C ASP A 157 -6.06 -10.74 -1.06
N ASP A 158 -7.05 -10.81 -1.94
CA ASP A 158 -7.38 -9.76 -2.89
C ASP A 158 -7.97 -8.54 -2.16
N THR A 159 -8.72 -8.74 -1.07
CA THR A 159 -9.18 -7.66 -0.19
C THR A 159 -8.00 -6.96 0.47
N ILE A 160 -7.04 -7.72 1.03
CA ILE A 160 -5.81 -7.19 1.61
C ILE A 160 -5.04 -6.38 0.56
N ARG A 161 -4.82 -6.97 -0.62
CA ARG A 161 -4.06 -6.32 -1.70
C ARG A 161 -4.71 -5.00 -2.11
N LYS A 162 -6.03 -4.98 -2.35
CA LYS A 162 -6.74 -3.78 -2.83
C LYS A 162 -6.76 -2.65 -1.79
N ASN A 163 -6.87 -2.98 -0.50
CA ASN A 163 -6.84 -1.97 0.57
C ASN A 163 -5.42 -1.49 0.87
N ALA A 164 -4.42 -2.38 0.88
CA ALA A 164 -3.03 -1.99 1.03
C ALA A 164 -2.57 -1.09 -0.14
N GLU A 165 -2.96 -1.42 -1.38
CA GLU A 165 -2.72 -0.58 -2.56
C GLU A 165 -3.34 0.81 -2.40
N PHE A 166 -4.60 0.86 -1.96
CA PHE A 166 -5.31 2.11 -1.77
C PHE A 166 -4.64 2.97 -0.69
N HIS A 167 -4.28 2.38 0.45
CA HIS A 167 -3.58 3.08 1.51
C HIS A 167 -2.21 3.58 1.06
N ALA A 168 -1.44 2.78 0.31
CA ALA A 168 -0.17 3.20 -0.28
C ALA A 168 -0.35 4.40 -1.21
N LYS A 169 -1.38 4.38 -2.08
CA LYS A 169 -1.71 5.51 -2.98
C LYS A 169 -2.10 6.78 -2.23
N THR A 170 -2.59 6.68 -0.99
CA THR A 170 -2.91 7.83 -0.13
C THR A 170 -1.71 8.35 0.68
N GLY A 171 -0.51 7.80 0.47
CA GLY A 171 0.72 8.21 1.15
C GLY A 171 0.98 7.52 2.48
N LEU A 172 0.17 6.50 2.83
CA LEU A 172 0.49 5.61 3.96
C LEU A 172 1.58 4.61 3.53
N VAL A 173 2.25 4.01 4.50
CA VAL A 173 3.24 2.95 4.27
C VAL A 173 2.71 1.65 4.88
N PRO A 174 1.80 0.94 4.19
CA PRO A 174 1.19 -0.27 4.73
C PRO A 174 2.22 -1.40 4.83
N THR A 175 2.13 -2.17 5.90
CA THR A 175 2.93 -3.39 6.09
C THR A 175 2.01 -4.61 5.96
N ILE A 176 2.45 -5.56 5.15
CA ILE A 176 1.79 -6.85 4.95
C ILE A 176 2.67 -7.95 5.54
N SER A 177 2.03 -8.95 6.12
CA SER A 177 2.72 -10.01 6.85
C SER A 177 2.24 -11.36 6.33
N ARG A 178 3.15 -12.30 6.09
CA ARG A 178 2.80 -13.68 5.77
C ARG A 178 3.24 -14.59 6.89
N HIS A 179 2.31 -15.38 7.41
CA HIS A 179 2.54 -16.33 8.49
C HIS A 179 2.41 -17.77 7.99
N SER A 180 3.41 -18.59 8.30
CA SER A 180 3.40 -20.03 8.05
C SER A 180 2.69 -20.77 9.19
N THR A 181 1.87 -21.76 8.83
CA THR A 181 1.25 -22.70 9.78
C THR A 181 2.19 -23.85 10.16
N ARG A 182 3.47 -23.77 9.76
CA ARG A 182 4.53 -24.80 9.96
C ARG A 182 4.33 -26.12 9.19
N ARG A 183 3.28 -26.22 8.37
CA ARG A 183 3.03 -27.33 7.43
C ARG A 183 3.08 -26.88 5.97
N CYS A 184 3.73 -25.75 5.71
CA CYS A 184 3.81 -25.15 4.38
C CYS A 184 4.96 -25.74 3.56
N CYS A 185 4.85 -25.73 2.23
CA CYS A 185 5.97 -26.12 1.38
C CYS A 185 7.15 -25.12 1.48
N LYS A 186 8.36 -25.54 1.07
CA LYS A 186 9.57 -24.69 1.12
C LYS A 186 9.39 -23.34 0.43
N TRP A 187 8.66 -23.30 -0.70
CA TRP A 187 8.41 -22.06 -1.42
C TRP A 187 7.52 -21.10 -0.61
N CYS A 188 6.44 -21.59 0.00
CA CYS A 188 5.61 -20.76 0.89
C CYS A 188 6.37 -20.29 2.13
N ASP A 189 7.21 -21.14 2.71
CA ASP A 189 8.02 -20.79 3.87
C ASP A 189 9.03 -19.68 3.54
N SER A 190 9.58 -19.67 2.32
CA SER A 190 10.46 -18.60 1.84
C SER A 190 9.80 -17.23 1.68
N LEU A 191 8.46 -17.17 1.65
CA LEU A 191 7.67 -15.93 1.54
C LEU A 191 7.20 -15.40 2.91
N VAL A 192 7.48 -16.12 3.99
CA VAL A 192 7.11 -15.72 5.36
C VAL A 192 7.93 -14.50 5.77
N GLY A 193 7.29 -13.54 6.44
CA GLY A 193 7.93 -12.32 6.90
C GLY A 193 7.00 -11.12 6.86
N ASN A 194 7.49 -9.99 7.35
CA ASN A 194 6.84 -8.70 7.26
C ASN A 194 7.48 -7.87 6.14
N TYR A 195 6.65 -7.28 5.28
CA TYR A 195 7.07 -6.51 4.11
C TYR A 195 6.32 -5.20 4.04
N ILE A 196 6.97 -4.16 3.51
CA ILE A 196 6.25 -2.96 3.09
C ILE A 196 5.56 -3.28 1.77
N TYR A 197 4.31 -2.85 1.66
CA TYR A 197 3.54 -3.01 0.43
C TYR A 197 4.26 -2.32 -0.75
N GLY A 198 4.51 -3.07 -1.81
CA GLY A 198 5.30 -2.68 -2.99
C GLY A 198 6.76 -3.15 -2.95
N GLU A 199 7.26 -3.62 -1.81
CA GLU A 199 8.61 -4.18 -1.64
C GLU A 199 8.60 -5.70 -1.39
N GLU A 200 7.43 -6.34 -1.41
CA GLU A 200 7.31 -7.78 -1.19
C GLU A 200 7.88 -8.64 -2.34
N PRO A 201 8.29 -9.90 -2.06
CA PRO A 201 8.76 -10.81 -3.10
C PRO A 201 7.71 -11.06 -4.18
N ALA A 202 8.17 -11.30 -5.42
CA ALA A 202 7.28 -11.68 -6.51
C ALA A 202 6.42 -12.88 -6.12
N ASN A 203 5.14 -12.84 -6.50
CA ASN A 203 4.15 -13.87 -6.18
C ASN A 203 3.78 -14.00 -4.69
N PHE A 204 3.99 -12.95 -3.89
CA PHE A 204 3.64 -12.92 -2.46
C PHE A 204 2.20 -13.38 -2.16
N TYR A 205 1.23 -12.98 -2.99
CA TYR A 205 -0.17 -13.36 -2.82
C TYR A 205 -0.56 -14.69 -3.49
N ARG A 206 0.36 -15.36 -4.19
CA ARG A 206 0.04 -16.64 -4.82
C ARG A 206 -0.06 -17.75 -3.77
N ARG A 207 -1.05 -18.61 -3.98
CA ARG A 207 -1.28 -19.84 -3.22
C ARG A 207 -1.07 -21.05 -4.11
N HIS A 208 -0.49 -22.11 -3.55
CA HIS A 208 -0.53 -23.44 -4.15
C HIS A 208 -1.71 -24.24 -3.56
N GLN A 209 -1.98 -25.41 -4.13
CA GLN A 209 -2.98 -26.33 -3.62
C GLN A 209 -2.63 -26.77 -2.17
N HIS A 210 -3.60 -26.75 -1.25
CA HIS A 210 -3.42 -27.05 0.18
C HIS A 210 -2.58 -26.02 0.95
N CYS A 211 -2.47 -24.78 0.45
CA CYS A 211 -1.77 -23.71 1.15
C CYS A 211 -2.63 -23.16 2.28
N THR A 212 -2.19 -23.35 3.53
CA THR A 212 -2.83 -22.83 4.75
C THR A 212 -2.15 -21.57 5.29
N CYS A 213 -1.25 -20.94 4.54
CA CYS A 213 -0.61 -19.69 4.96
C CYS A 213 -1.66 -18.60 5.20
N VAL A 214 -1.40 -17.74 6.18
CA VAL A 214 -2.23 -16.58 6.46
C VAL A 214 -1.47 -15.34 6.02
N ILE A 215 -2.11 -14.52 5.19
CA ILE A 215 -1.65 -13.15 4.94
C ILE A 215 -2.41 -12.27 5.91
N ASP A 216 -1.67 -11.50 6.70
CA ASP A 216 -2.21 -10.53 7.64
C ASP A 216 -1.86 -9.12 7.17
N TYR A 217 -2.73 -8.18 7.52
CA TYR A 217 -2.60 -6.78 7.16
C TYR A 217 -3.15 -5.91 8.28
N HIS A 218 -2.31 -5.01 8.78
CA HIS A 218 -2.74 -4.03 9.76
C HIS A 218 -2.43 -2.63 9.24
N PRO A 219 -3.42 -1.72 9.15
CA PRO A 219 -3.22 -0.42 8.52
C PRO A 219 -2.42 0.57 9.38
N LYS A 220 -2.08 0.21 10.63
CA LYS A 220 -1.07 0.94 11.41
C LYS A 220 0.33 0.64 10.89
N ASN A 221 0.96 1.62 10.25
CA ASN A 221 2.39 1.93 10.41
C ASN A 221 2.67 3.40 10.03
N GLY A 222 3.22 4.16 10.99
CA GLY A 222 3.36 5.61 10.94
C GLY A 222 3.02 6.28 12.28
N LYS A 223 3.84 7.26 12.69
CA LYS A 223 3.52 8.19 13.77
C LYS A 223 2.38 9.09 13.28
N VAL A 224 1.26 9.13 13.98
CA VAL A 224 0.20 10.11 13.67
C VAL A 224 0.69 11.48 14.14
N GLN A 225 1.17 12.28 13.19
CA GLN A 225 1.51 13.68 13.40
C GLN A 225 0.28 14.52 13.08
N ASN A 226 -0.14 15.34 14.04
CA ASN A 226 -1.20 16.31 13.78
C ASN A 226 -0.71 17.34 12.76
N SER A 227 -1.41 17.51 11.62
CA SER A 227 -0.97 18.38 10.53
C SER A 227 -0.82 19.86 10.92
N TRP A 228 -1.56 20.32 11.92
CA TRP A 228 -1.55 21.70 12.41
C TRP A 228 -0.57 21.91 13.57
N THR A 229 -0.57 21.01 14.57
CA THR A 229 0.25 21.18 15.77
C THR A 229 1.60 20.47 15.69
N LYS A 230 1.83 19.68 14.64
CA LYS A 230 3.01 18.84 14.41
C LYS A 230 3.33 17.88 15.57
N LYS A 231 2.43 17.75 16.55
CA LYS A 231 2.57 16.85 17.70
C LYS A 231 2.37 15.41 17.28
N ILE A 232 3.33 14.58 17.65
CA ILE A 232 3.30 13.14 17.51
C ILE A 232 2.62 12.55 18.75
N ARG A 233 1.66 11.65 18.56
CA ARG A 233 1.04 10.92 19.68
C ARG A 233 1.94 9.76 20.09
N ASN A 234 2.26 9.69 21.38
CA ASN A 234 3.03 8.57 21.95
C ASN A 234 2.14 7.32 22.07
N GLU A 235 2.60 6.18 21.56
CA GLU A 235 2.00 4.85 21.70
C GLU A 235 2.42 4.20 23.03
N SER A 236 1.72 3.14 23.45
CA SER A 236 2.09 2.39 24.66
C SER A 236 3.41 1.63 24.46
N SER A 237 4.11 1.33 25.56
CA SER A 237 5.41 0.63 25.54
C SER A 237 5.37 -0.70 24.76
N ASP A 238 4.31 -1.48 24.93
CA ASP A 238 4.17 -2.82 24.33
C ASP A 238 3.88 -2.76 22.81
N GLU A 239 3.11 -1.77 22.36
CA GLU A 239 2.92 -1.51 20.93
C GLU A 239 4.24 -1.08 20.28
N LEU A 240 5.01 -0.25 20.98
CA LEU A 240 6.31 0.24 20.55
C LEU A 240 7.35 -0.88 20.40
N GLU A 241 7.38 -1.85 21.32
CA GLU A 241 8.27 -3.02 21.21
C GLU A 241 7.88 -3.95 20.05
N LYS A 242 6.60 -4.23 19.87
CA LYS A 242 6.11 -5.00 18.71
C LYS A 242 6.49 -4.30 17.40
N ARG A 243 6.36 -2.97 17.36
CA ARG A 243 6.75 -2.14 16.22
C ARG A 243 8.25 -2.19 15.93
N LYS A 244 9.09 -2.10 16.98
CA LYS A 244 10.55 -2.24 16.83
C LYS A 244 10.92 -3.61 16.24
N ARG A 245 10.29 -4.69 16.71
CA ARG A 245 10.52 -6.04 16.16
C ARG A 245 10.08 -6.16 14.70
N MET A 246 8.90 -5.65 14.35
CA MET A 246 8.43 -5.63 12.95
C MET A 246 9.33 -4.78 12.06
N ASN A 247 9.76 -3.60 12.53
CA ASN A 247 10.66 -2.73 11.76
C ASN A 247 12.05 -3.36 11.55
N ILE A 248 12.53 -4.20 12.47
CA ILE A 248 13.77 -4.98 12.27
C ILE A 248 13.58 -5.99 11.15
N ASP A 249 12.49 -6.77 11.18
CA ASP A 249 12.19 -7.77 10.15
C ASP A 249 11.98 -7.12 8.76
N VAL A 250 11.24 -6.00 8.70
CA VAL A 250 11.07 -5.21 7.47
C VAL A 250 12.42 -4.71 6.94
N ARG A 251 13.31 -4.20 7.80
CA ARG A 251 14.66 -3.74 7.41
C ARG A 251 15.53 -4.87 6.86
N ASP A 252 15.44 -6.05 7.45
CA ASP A 252 16.21 -7.21 7.02
C ASP A 252 15.69 -7.77 5.69
N ASN A 253 14.37 -7.83 5.52
CA ASN A 253 13.70 -8.29 4.29
C ASN A 253 13.92 -7.31 3.12
N ASN A 254 13.88 -6.00 3.37
CA ASN A 254 14.09 -4.96 2.37
C ASN A 254 15.56 -4.54 2.20
N ARG A 255 16.49 -5.19 2.91
CA ARG A 255 17.90 -4.79 2.92
C ARG A 255 18.51 -4.71 1.51
N LYS A 256 18.11 -5.60 0.60
CA LYS A 256 18.62 -5.62 -0.78
C LYS A 256 18.14 -4.42 -1.60
N THR A 257 16.86 -4.08 -1.52
CA THR A 257 16.28 -2.92 -2.22
C THR A 257 16.80 -1.63 -1.61
N ASP A 258 16.89 -1.55 -0.28
CA ASP A 258 17.48 -0.41 0.43
C ASP A 258 18.94 -0.18 0.06
N ILE A 259 19.75 -1.24 -0.09
CA ILE A 259 21.14 -1.11 -0.56
C ILE A 259 21.18 -0.51 -1.97
N GLN A 260 20.28 -0.93 -2.87
CA GLN A 260 20.23 -0.40 -4.23
C GLN A 260 19.80 1.06 -4.26
N GLU A 261 18.77 1.42 -3.50
CA GLU A 261 18.28 2.79 -3.37
C GLU A 261 19.34 3.69 -2.73
N TYR A 262 19.95 3.26 -1.63
CA TYR A 262 21.04 3.97 -0.98
C TYR A 262 22.22 4.22 -1.92
N LYS A 263 22.63 3.22 -2.71
CA LYS A 263 23.70 3.39 -3.71
C LYS A 263 23.34 4.45 -4.76
N LYS A 264 22.12 4.43 -5.30
CA LYS A 264 21.67 5.46 -6.25
C LYS A 264 21.68 6.87 -5.63
N ILE A 265 21.27 6.99 -4.37
CA ILE A 265 21.31 8.26 -3.65
C ILE A 265 22.74 8.73 -3.44
N VAL A 266 23.66 7.85 -3.07
CA VAL A 266 25.09 8.16 -2.92
C VAL A 266 25.71 8.55 -4.26
N ASP A 267 25.33 7.90 -5.36
CA ASP A 267 25.82 8.23 -6.70
C ASP A 267 25.37 9.65 -7.14
N VAL A 268 24.13 10.04 -6.83
CA VAL A 268 23.60 11.37 -7.15
C VAL A 268 24.13 12.45 -6.22
N LEU A 269 24.12 12.24 -4.91
CA LEU A 269 24.48 13.28 -3.93
C LEU A 269 25.99 13.36 -3.68
N GLY A 270 26.72 12.27 -3.87
CA GLY A 270 28.07 12.08 -3.37
C GLY A 270 28.10 11.77 -1.87
N VAL A 271 29.19 11.15 -1.41
CA VAL A 271 29.37 10.68 -0.03
C VAL A 271 29.20 11.78 1.02
N GLN A 272 29.53 13.02 0.67
CA GLN A 272 29.46 14.17 1.58
C GLN A 272 28.02 14.64 1.86
N ASN A 273 27.09 14.40 0.93
CA ASN A 273 25.73 14.94 0.98
C ASN A 273 24.65 13.87 1.20
N ALA A 274 25.00 12.59 1.07
CA ALA A 274 24.15 11.44 1.31
C ALA A 274 24.13 11.02 2.80
N PRO A 275 23.20 10.15 3.22
CA PRO A 275 23.22 9.58 4.57
C PRO A 275 24.54 8.85 4.84
N ILE A 276 25.10 9.07 6.04
CA ILE A 276 26.43 8.58 6.47
C ILE A 276 26.53 7.04 6.35
N SER A 277 25.43 6.33 6.48
CA SER A 277 25.39 4.88 6.36
C SER A 277 24.04 4.38 5.87
N LEU A 278 24.02 3.13 5.38
CA LEU A 278 22.78 2.42 5.08
C LEU A 278 21.83 2.38 6.28
N ALA A 279 22.35 2.18 7.49
CA ALA A 279 21.53 2.16 8.71
C ALA A 279 20.86 3.52 8.95
N LYS A 280 21.57 4.62 8.71
CA LYS A 280 20.98 5.97 8.80
C LYS A 280 19.94 6.22 7.72
N PHE A 281 20.17 5.72 6.50
CA PHE A 281 19.19 5.76 5.42
C PHE A 281 17.90 4.99 5.77
N GLN A 282 18.03 3.75 6.27
CA GLN A 282 16.88 2.94 6.71
C GLN A 282 16.14 3.58 7.89
N ASP A 283 16.86 4.26 8.79
CA ASP A 283 16.25 5.02 9.88
C ASP A 283 15.42 6.20 9.37
N LEU A 284 15.95 6.97 8.41
CA LEU A 284 15.18 8.02 7.74
C LEU A 284 13.94 7.42 7.06
N LYS A 285 14.13 6.41 6.22
CA LYS A 285 13.06 5.78 5.43
C LYS A 285 11.91 5.23 6.29
N TYR A 286 12.22 4.59 7.42
CA TYR A 286 11.22 3.84 8.20
C TYR A 286 10.78 4.51 9.51
N ASN A 287 11.54 5.46 10.05
CA ASN A 287 11.24 6.09 11.34
C ASN A 287 11.08 7.63 11.26
N ASP A 288 11.50 8.26 10.17
CA ASP A 288 11.48 9.71 9.95
C ASP A 288 11.06 10.06 8.50
N SER A 289 9.76 9.92 8.23
CA SER A 289 9.17 10.19 6.91
C SER A 289 9.46 11.61 6.41
N GLU A 290 9.56 12.59 7.30
CA GLU A 290 9.83 13.98 6.95
C GLU A 290 11.27 14.18 6.49
N GLY A 291 12.24 13.64 7.23
CA GLY A 291 13.63 13.60 6.81
C GLY A 291 13.85 12.79 5.53
N TYR A 292 13.04 11.74 5.31
CA TYR A 292 13.09 10.97 4.07
C TYR A 292 12.59 11.74 2.84
N GLU A 293 11.49 12.50 2.96
CA GLU A 293 11.02 13.35 1.86
C GLU A 293 12.01 14.48 1.55
N GLN A 294 12.63 15.09 2.57
CA GLN A 294 13.70 16.07 2.36
C GLN A 294 14.90 15.46 1.63
N LEU A 295 15.27 14.22 1.95
CA LEU A 295 16.32 13.50 1.23
C LEU A 295 15.95 13.32 -0.26
N LYS A 296 14.70 12.96 -0.57
CA LYS A 296 14.23 12.84 -1.96
C LYS A 296 14.24 14.17 -2.69
N ASP A 297 13.83 15.26 -2.05
CA ASP A 297 13.90 16.61 -2.62
C ASP A 297 15.34 16.98 -2.95
N LYS A 298 16.28 16.72 -2.03
CA LYS A 298 17.71 16.93 -2.26
C LYS A 298 18.23 16.13 -3.45
N VAL A 299 17.89 14.84 -3.55
CA VAL A 299 18.26 13.97 -4.69
C VAL A 299 17.72 14.55 -6.00
N PHE A 300 16.46 14.98 -6.02
CA PHE A 300 15.84 15.57 -7.20
C PHE A 300 16.57 16.84 -7.68
N ILE A 301 16.92 17.74 -6.75
CA ILE A 301 17.66 18.97 -7.05
C ILE A 301 19.03 18.65 -7.67
N TYR A 302 19.80 17.77 -7.01
CA TYR A 302 21.12 17.38 -7.48
C TYR A 302 21.07 16.70 -8.84
N GLN A 303 20.09 15.84 -9.08
CA GLN A 303 19.89 15.18 -10.37
C GLN A 303 19.59 16.19 -11.48
N LYS A 304 18.70 17.17 -11.24
CA LYS A 304 18.39 18.23 -12.22
C LYS A 304 19.57 19.14 -12.52
N ILE A 305 20.41 19.40 -11.52
CA ILE A 305 21.65 20.16 -11.69
C ILE A 305 22.71 19.35 -12.46
N GLN A 306 22.87 18.05 -12.18
CA GLN A 306 23.82 17.18 -12.87
C GLN A 306 23.48 16.95 -14.33
N THR A 307 22.19 16.82 -14.64
CA THR A 307 21.68 16.68 -16.01
C THR A 307 21.71 17.99 -16.80
N GLY A 308 21.99 19.12 -16.14
CA GLY A 308 22.03 20.44 -16.75
C GLY A 308 20.65 21.08 -16.97
N GLU A 309 19.56 20.41 -16.56
CA GLU A 309 18.22 21.01 -16.61
C GLU A 309 18.12 22.26 -15.73
N TRP A 310 18.86 22.29 -14.61
CA TRP A 310 19.00 23.44 -13.74
C TRP A 310 20.44 23.93 -13.66
N GLY A 311 20.64 25.24 -13.81
CA GLY A 311 21.94 25.88 -13.76
C GLY A 311 22.43 26.12 -12.33
N LYS A 312 23.75 26.11 -12.16
CA LYS A 312 24.44 26.43 -10.88
C LYS A 312 24.72 27.93 -10.69
N ARG A 313 24.39 28.75 -11.68
CA ARG A 313 24.69 30.19 -11.67
C ARG A 313 23.40 31.01 -11.55
N ILE A 314 23.43 31.99 -10.66
CA ILE A 314 22.37 32.99 -10.55
C ILE A 314 22.37 33.86 -11.80
N ASN A 315 21.19 34.00 -12.40
CA ASN A 315 20.95 34.92 -13.49
C ASN A 315 20.80 36.33 -12.93
N GLN A 316 21.75 37.20 -13.24
CA GLN A 316 21.78 38.56 -12.74
C GLN A 316 20.52 39.36 -13.11
N GLU A 317 20.07 39.30 -14.37
CA GLU A 317 18.87 40.02 -14.82
C GLU A 317 17.61 39.61 -14.06
N LYS A 318 17.51 38.33 -13.67
CA LYS A 318 16.39 37.83 -12.87
C LYS A 318 16.57 38.05 -11.38
N GLN A 319 17.80 38.28 -10.91
CA GLN A 319 18.09 38.59 -9.51
C GLN A 319 17.86 40.05 -9.17
N LEU A 320 18.16 41.00 -10.09
CA LEU A 320 18.06 42.44 -9.85
C LEU A 320 16.71 42.89 -9.24
N PRO A 321 15.53 42.40 -9.69
CA PRO A 321 14.26 42.80 -9.08
C PRO A 321 14.09 42.42 -7.59
N HIS A 322 15.01 41.63 -7.04
CA HIS A 322 14.99 41.10 -5.68
C HIS A 322 16.16 41.61 -4.81
N MET A 323 16.92 42.62 -5.27
CA MET A 323 18.02 43.24 -4.52
C MET A 323 17.64 44.63 -4.00
N GLU A 324 18.22 45.05 -2.88
CA GLU A 324 17.89 46.28 -2.16
C GLU A 324 17.97 47.54 -3.04
N SER A 325 19.02 47.71 -3.84
CA SER A 325 19.15 48.89 -4.72
C SER A 325 18.26 48.87 -5.96
N THR A 326 17.80 47.69 -6.40
CA THR A 326 17.15 47.52 -7.71
C THR A 326 15.74 46.92 -7.65
N HIS A 327 15.21 46.68 -6.45
CA HIS A 327 13.86 46.18 -6.27
C HIS A 327 12.80 47.17 -6.74
N THR A 328 11.64 46.65 -7.11
CA THR A 328 10.46 47.47 -7.36
C THR A 328 9.86 47.93 -6.03
N ALA A 329 9.52 49.21 -5.89
CA ALA A 329 8.90 49.75 -4.68
C ALA A 329 7.73 48.88 -4.18
N GLY A 330 7.72 48.56 -2.89
CA GLY A 330 6.73 47.69 -2.25
C GLY A 330 6.94 46.18 -2.44
N LYS A 331 8.02 45.75 -3.12
CA LYS A 331 8.44 44.35 -3.18
C LYS A 331 9.52 44.04 -2.16
N SER A 332 9.55 42.80 -1.70
CA SER A 332 10.58 42.29 -0.80
C SER A 332 11.92 42.19 -1.52
N TYR A 333 13.00 42.45 -0.79
CA TYR A 333 14.36 42.48 -1.34
C TYR A 333 15.37 41.83 -0.38
N ILE A 334 16.51 41.42 -0.94
CA ILE A 334 17.71 40.94 -0.25
C ILE A 334 18.68 42.11 -0.15
N TYR A 335 19.39 42.26 0.98
CA TYR A 335 20.39 43.32 1.15
C TYR A 335 21.47 43.25 0.07
N ASP A 336 21.96 44.40 -0.39
CA ASP A 336 23.03 44.44 -1.39
C ASP A 336 24.38 43.89 -0.85
N SER A 337 24.52 43.78 0.47
CA SER A 337 25.66 43.16 1.15
C SER A 337 25.67 41.63 1.05
N VAL A 338 24.56 41.00 0.62
CA VAL A 338 24.45 39.55 0.51
C VAL A 338 24.75 39.10 -0.92
N ASP A 339 25.79 38.26 -1.08
CA ASP A 339 26.10 37.64 -2.36
C ASP A 339 25.07 36.52 -2.66
N ALA A 340 24.22 36.76 -3.65
CA ALA A 340 23.20 35.81 -4.07
C ALA A 340 23.77 34.49 -4.63
N GLN A 341 24.95 34.52 -5.26
CA GLN A 341 25.61 33.33 -5.77
C GLN A 341 26.23 32.50 -4.64
N GLU A 342 26.84 33.16 -3.65
CA GLU A 342 27.33 32.47 -2.45
C GLU A 342 26.17 31.87 -1.66
N LEU A 343 25.08 32.63 -1.49
CA LEU A 343 23.87 32.18 -0.83
C LEU A 343 23.26 30.97 -1.53
N PHE A 344 23.19 30.99 -2.87
CA PHE A 344 22.79 29.82 -3.67
C PHE A 344 23.71 28.64 -3.37
N ASN A 345 25.02 28.79 -3.57
CA ASN A 345 26.01 27.72 -3.44
C ASN A 345 25.97 27.04 -2.07
N LYS A 346 25.70 27.81 -1.02
CA LYS A 346 25.64 27.35 0.36
C LYS A 346 24.39 26.53 0.66
N HIS A 347 23.26 26.87 0.05
CA HIS A 347 21.94 26.41 0.53
C HIS A 347 21.10 25.64 -0.50
N TYR A 348 21.48 25.57 -1.78
CA TYR A 348 20.71 24.73 -2.71
C TYR A 348 20.73 23.26 -2.27
N GLY A 349 19.57 22.60 -2.34
CA GLY A 349 19.43 21.22 -1.88
C GLY A 349 19.31 21.05 -0.36
N THR A 350 19.17 22.13 0.42
CA THR A 350 18.89 22.04 1.87
C THR A 350 17.43 22.36 2.21
N GLY A 351 16.67 22.87 1.25
CA GLY A 351 15.27 23.26 1.41
C GLY A 351 14.27 22.16 1.07
N ARG A 352 13.00 22.55 0.98
CA ARG A 352 11.90 21.71 0.47
C ARG A 352 11.42 22.21 -0.87
N ILE A 353 11.02 21.29 -1.73
CA ILE A 353 10.41 21.66 -3.01
C ILE A 353 8.92 21.96 -2.83
N GLU A 354 8.48 23.10 -3.36
CA GLU A 354 7.06 23.42 -3.50
C GLU A 354 6.40 22.39 -4.42
N LEU A 355 5.28 21.81 -3.99
CA LEU A 355 4.50 20.88 -4.80
C LEU A 355 3.38 21.62 -5.54
N ASP A 356 3.07 21.18 -6.75
CA ASP A 356 1.90 21.69 -7.47
C ASP A 356 0.58 21.12 -6.91
N ARG A 357 -0.55 21.55 -7.47
CA ARG A 357 -1.89 21.09 -7.06
C ARG A 357 -2.12 19.58 -7.24
N TYR A 358 -1.24 18.89 -7.94
CA TYR A 358 -1.27 17.45 -8.19
C TYR A 358 -0.20 16.70 -7.38
N GLY A 359 0.51 17.37 -6.47
CA GLY A 359 1.56 16.77 -5.63
C GLY A 359 2.89 16.55 -6.35
N ARG A 360 3.12 17.15 -7.51
CA ARG A 360 4.38 17.00 -8.26
C ARG A 360 5.39 18.07 -7.85
N ARG A 361 6.66 17.67 -7.74
CA ARG A 361 7.79 18.57 -7.46
C ARG A 361 7.88 19.68 -8.52
N THR A 362 7.86 20.94 -8.07
CA THR A 362 8.11 22.08 -8.95
C THR A 362 9.61 22.40 -9.03
N ASN A 363 9.94 23.51 -9.69
CA ASN A 363 11.29 24.07 -9.74
C ASN A 363 11.58 25.07 -8.61
N LYS A 364 10.69 25.20 -7.62
CA LYS A 364 10.84 26.16 -6.54
C LYS A 364 11.23 25.45 -5.26
N GLU A 365 12.39 25.80 -4.73
CA GLU A 365 12.90 25.30 -3.45
C GLU A 365 12.77 26.40 -2.40
N ILE A 366 12.23 26.08 -1.22
CA ILE A 366 12.07 27.00 -0.08
C ILE A 366 13.07 26.59 1.00
N ILE A 367 13.87 27.55 1.47
CA ILE A 367 14.90 27.34 2.48
C ILE A 367 14.69 28.35 3.60
N GLU A 368 14.57 27.84 4.82
CA GLU A 368 14.56 28.65 6.04
C GLU A 368 16.01 28.88 6.49
N LEU A 369 16.45 30.14 6.54
CA LEU A 369 17.83 30.49 6.90
C LEU A 369 17.98 30.71 8.40
N GLY A 370 16.94 31.22 9.06
CA GLY A 370 16.94 31.52 10.50
C GLY A 370 17.74 32.78 10.89
N TYR A 371 18.18 33.57 9.90
CA TYR A 371 18.83 34.86 10.10
C TYR A 371 18.37 35.86 9.02
N PRO A 372 18.33 37.17 9.33
CA PRO A 372 17.84 38.17 8.39
C PRO A 372 18.79 38.37 7.22
N ILE A 373 18.23 38.42 6.02
CA ILE A 373 18.96 38.66 4.76
C ILE A 373 18.36 39.79 3.91
N GLY A 374 17.29 40.43 4.39
CA GLY A 374 16.58 41.44 3.64
C GLY A 374 15.27 41.86 4.30
N ILE A 375 14.45 42.61 3.57
CA ILE A 375 13.20 43.18 4.10
C ILE A 375 12.01 42.74 3.25
N ASN A 376 10.91 42.45 3.94
CA ASN A 376 9.63 42.13 3.34
C ASN A 376 8.90 43.42 2.94
N GLY A 377 8.60 43.58 1.65
CA GLY A 377 8.03 44.83 1.12
C GLY A 377 6.60 45.12 1.59
N SER A 378 5.87 44.12 2.12
CA SER A 378 4.49 44.30 2.56
C SER A 378 4.35 44.87 3.97
N ASP A 379 5.24 44.50 4.89
CA ASP A 379 5.12 44.80 6.32
C ASP A 379 6.44 45.29 6.95
N SER A 380 7.48 45.50 6.15
CA SER A 380 8.83 45.92 6.58
C SER A 380 9.49 44.98 7.60
N SER A 381 8.98 43.75 7.75
CA SER A 381 9.62 42.73 8.60
C SER A 381 10.85 42.13 7.93
N GLU A 382 11.75 41.55 8.72
CA GLU A 382 12.92 40.87 8.20
C GLU A 382 12.56 39.61 7.41
N VAL A 383 13.27 39.41 6.31
CA VAL A 383 13.25 38.19 5.50
C VAL A 383 14.28 37.23 6.07
N THR A 384 13.83 36.11 6.59
CA THR A 384 14.67 35.04 7.17
C THR A 384 14.68 33.76 6.34
N SER A 385 14.04 33.78 5.16
CA SER A 385 13.89 32.62 4.29
C SER A 385 13.97 33.02 2.82
N ILE A 386 14.34 32.06 1.99
CA ILE A 386 14.50 32.26 0.54
C ILE A 386 13.73 31.23 -0.25
N LYS A 387 13.35 31.64 -1.46
CA LYS A 387 12.83 30.74 -2.47
C LYS A 387 13.77 30.77 -3.68
N ILE A 388 14.44 29.64 -3.95
CA ILE A 388 15.24 29.47 -5.16
C ILE A 388 14.31 29.02 -6.28
N HIS A 389 14.25 29.81 -7.35
CA HIS A 389 13.57 29.44 -8.59
C HIS A 389 14.60 28.80 -9.52
N HIS A 390 14.67 27.47 -9.55
CA HIS A 390 15.62 26.75 -10.40
C HIS A 390 15.22 26.79 -11.87
N SER A 391 16.20 26.93 -12.76
CA SER A 391 16.03 26.91 -14.22
C SER A 391 17.37 26.65 -14.89
N GLU A 392 17.39 26.20 -16.15
CA GLU A 392 18.64 26.04 -16.91
C GLU A 392 19.46 27.34 -16.95
N LYS A 393 18.81 28.48 -17.25
CA LYS A 393 19.49 29.77 -17.50
C LYS A 393 18.96 30.94 -16.67
N ARG A 394 17.85 30.75 -15.95
CA ARG A 394 17.12 31.83 -15.26
C ARG A 394 17.05 31.64 -13.74
N THR A 395 17.96 30.86 -13.16
CA THR A 395 17.97 30.62 -11.71
C THR A 395 18.12 31.93 -10.95
N HIS A 396 17.26 32.19 -9.98
CA HIS A 396 17.30 33.39 -9.13
C HIS A 396 16.68 33.09 -7.76
N ILE A 397 16.97 33.94 -6.79
CA ILE A 397 16.51 33.85 -5.41
C ILE A 397 15.49 34.95 -5.14
N VAL A 398 14.34 34.55 -4.61
CA VAL A 398 13.28 35.45 -4.17
C VAL A 398 13.26 35.47 -2.64
N PRO A 399 13.33 36.65 -1.99
CA PRO A 399 13.19 36.77 -0.54
C PRO A 399 11.77 36.38 -0.10
N LYS A 400 11.68 35.65 1.02
CA LYS A 400 10.41 35.20 1.59
C LYS A 400 10.40 35.44 3.11
N LYS A 401 9.27 35.87 3.65
CA LYS A 401 9.05 35.87 5.09
C LYS A 401 9.16 34.43 5.61
N GLY A 402 10.03 34.21 6.60
CA GLY A 402 10.17 32.89 7.21
C GLY A 402 9.00 32.54 8.11
N ASP A 403 8.87 31.27 8.42
CA ASP A 403 7.90 30.80 9.41
C ASP A 403 8.43 31.16 10.82
N GLN A 404 7.70 32.01 11.55
CA GLN A 404 8.01 32.36 12.95
C GLN A 404 7.60 31.25 13.92
#